data_AF-A0A8J2XFV1-F1
#
_entry.id   AF-A0A8J2XFV1-F1
#
_cell.length_a   1.000
_cell.length_b   1.000
_cell.length_c   1.000
_cell.angle_alpha   90.00
_cell.angle_beta   90.00
_cell.angle_gamma   90.00
#
_symmetry.space_group_name_H-M   'P 1'
#
loop_
_entity.id
_entity.type
_entity.pdbx_description
1 polymer ?
#
loop_
_entity_poly.entity_id
_entity_poly.type
_entity_poly.pdbx_seq_one_letter_code
_entity_poly.pdbx_strand_id
1 'polypeptide(L)'
;MPRKKRSTVSTDTLDFLRKNVYNVTDITRQKKLSEILDLYSGKVTDEVFVVQNGKKRNAQAVIVDLEYFKELLSIKEEVEQAFDQVLFEEASKRVNHEANLGLSEVFDEEDIDVDSLLEQLEEEE
;
A
#
# COMPACT_ATOMS: atom_id res chain seq x y z
N MET A 1 29.94 -10.09 0.04
CA MET A 1 28.75 -9.96 0.91
C MET A 1 28.67 -8.52 1.40
N PRO A 2 27.64 -7.73 1.04
CA PRO A 2 27.53 -6.36 1.52
C PRO A 2 27.12 -6.36 3.00
N ARG A 3 27.87 -5.64 3.84
CA ARG A 3 27.58 -5.48 5.26
C ARG A 3 26.27 -4.68 5.39
N LYS A 4 25.27 -5.30 6.03
CA LYS A 4 23.99 -4.67 6.42
C LYS A 4 24.30 -3.38 7.18
N LYS A 5 24.09 -2.21 6.56
CA LYS A 5 24.18 -0.91 7.23
C LYS A 5 23.24 -0.97 8.43
N ARG A 6 23.77 -1.01 9.64
CA ARG A 6 22.97 -0.88 10.86
C ARG A 6 22.43 0.55 10.83
N SER A 7 21.12 0.71 10.68
CA SER A 7 20.48 2.01 10.83
C SER A 7 20.87 2.57 12.19
N THR A 8 21.46 3.75 12.19
CA THR A 8 21.75 4.50 13.41
C THR A 8 20.43 4.86 14.05
N VAL A 9 20.13 4.21 15.18
CA VAL A 9 18.96 4.51 16.01
C VAL A 9 19.10 5.94 16.52
N SER A 10 18.17 6.83 16.15
CA SER A 10 18.16 8.21 16.67
C SER A 10 17.45 8.27 18.03
N THR A 11 17.71 9.35 18.79
CA THR A 11 16.99 9.61 20.06
C THR A 11 15.48 9.67 19.83
N ASP A 12 15.02 10.27 18.73
CA ASP A 12 13.60 10.33 18.37
C ASP A 12 13.01 8.93 18.16
N THR A 13 13.80 8.03 17.56
CA THR A 13 13.39 6.63 17.37
C THR A 13 13.26 5.92 18.72
N LEU A 14 14.16 6.19 19.67
CA LEU A 14 14.12 5.61 21.02
C LEU A 14 12.98 6.18 21.86
N ASP A 15 12.71 7.49 21.75
CA ASP A 15 11.60 8.14 22.44
C ASP A 15 10.26 7.64 21.95
N PHE A 16 10.10 7.44 20.64
CA PHE A 16 8.93 6.77 20.07
C PHE A 16 8.79 5.34 20.61
N LEU A 17 9.86 4.54 20.56
CA LEU A 17 9.84 3.16 21.07
C LEU A 17 9.52 3.08 22.56
N ARG A 18 9.92 4.08 23.35
CA ARG A 18 9.75 4.08 24.81
C ARG A 18 8.39 4.61 25.24
N LYS A 19 7.86 5.63 24.57
CA LYS A 19 6.60 6.29 24.96
C LYS A 19 5.39 5.66 24.29
N ASN A 20 5.56 5.11 23.09
CA ASN A 20 4.44 4.77 22.24
C ASN A 20 4.31 3.27 21.91
N VAL A 21 5.26 2.41 22.33
CA VAL A 21 5.17 0.97 22.11
C VAL A 21 4.74 0.25 23.38
N TYR A 22 3.58 -0.40 23.31
CA TYR A 22 2.98 -1.13 24.42
C TYR A 22 2.85 -2.63 24.10
N ASN A 23 3.00 -3.49 25.10
CA ASN A 23 2.54 -4.86 24.95
C ASN A 23 1.02 -4.95 25.12
N VAL A 24 0.40 -5.97 24.55
CA VAL A 24 -1.03 -6.28 24.78
C VAL A 24 -1.39 -6.35 26.27
N THR A 25 -0.47 -6.85 27.10
CA THR A 25 -0.65 -6.91 28.56
C THR A 25 -0.68 -5.53 29.22
N ASP A 26 0.06 -4.56 28.68
CA ASP A 26 0.14 -3.20 29.22
C ASP A 26 -1.15 -2.45 28.88
N ILE A 27 -1.62 -2.58 27.64
CA ILE A 27 -2.90 -2.05 27.16
C ILE A 27 -4.07 -2.52 28.02
N THR A 28 -4.12 -3.81 28.34
CA THR A 28 -5.25 -4.44 29.04
C THR A 28 -5.21 -4.26 30.55
N ARG A 29 -4.03 -4.26 31.18
CA ARG A 29 -3.91 -4.19 32.65
C ARG A 29 -3.82 -2.78 33.20
N GLN A 30 -3.28 -1.83 32.43
CA GLN A 30 -2.95 -0.49 32.92
C GLN A 30 -3.95 0.59 32.50
N LYS A 31 -5.15 0.23 32.01
CA LYS A 31 -6.14 1.17 31.43
C LYS A 31 -5.58 2.07 30.32
N LYS A 32 -4.42 1.72 29.72
CA LYS A 32 -3.78 2.55 28.69
C LYS A 32 -4.63 2.76 27.45
N LEU A 33 -5.48 1.78 27.10
CA LEU A 33 -6.42 1.99 26.01
C LEU A 33 -7.36 3.17 26.27
N SER A 34 -7.89 3.29 27.49
CA SER A 34 -8.77 4.40 27.86
C SER A 34 -8.01 5.73 27.79
N GLU A 35 -6.77 5.79 28.29
CA GLU A 35 -5.96 7.01 28.22
C GLU A 35 -5.66 7.45 26.78
N ILE A 36 -5.35 6.50 25.90
CA ILE A 36 -5.13 6.76 24.46
C ILE A 36 -6.41 7.29 23.82
N LEU A 37 -7.56 6.67 24.10
CA LEU A 37 -8.85 7.10 23.56
C LEU A 37 -9.28 8.46 24.11
N ASP A 38 -9.02 8.75 25.38
CA ASP A 38 -9.29 10.06 25.99
C ASP A 38 -8.44 11.14 25.32
N LEU A 39 -7.18 10.85 24.98
CA LEU A 39 -6.31 11.75 24.22
C LEU A 39 -6.89 12.06 22.83
N TYR A 40 -7.41 11.05 22.13
CA TYR A 40 -8.08 11.21 20.81
C TYR A 40 -9.45 11.89 20.89
N SER A 41 -10.11 11.90 22.06
CA SER A 41 -11.41 12.55 22.23
C SER A 41 -11.34 14.09 22.18
N GLY A 42 -10.15 14.67 22.39
CA GLY A 42 -9.99 16.11 22.54
C GLY A 42 -9.84 16.85 21.21
N LYS A 43 -8.76 16.58 20.49
CA LYS A 43 -8.44 17.19 19.20
C LYS A 43 -7.81 16.13 18.30
N VAL A 44 -8.02 16.29 16.99
CA VAL A 44 -7.32 15.48 15.97
C VAL A 44 -5.82 15.58 16.23
N THR A 45 -5.18 14.43 16.34
CA THR A 45 -3.76 14.30 16.65
C THR A 45 -3.09 13.31 15.70
N ASP A 46 -1.83 13.57 15.38
CA ASP A 46 -0.94 12.69 14.62
C ASP A 46 -0.18 11.70 15.51
N GLU A 47 -0.50 11.66 16.81
CA GLU A 47 0.10 10.69 17.73
C GLU A 47 -0.24 9.25 17.33
N VAL A 48 0.78 8.40 17.41
CA VAL A 48 0.71 7.01 16.98
C VAL A 48 1.18 6.11 18.11
N PHE A 49 0.33 5.16 18.51
CA PHE A 49 0.69 4.13 19.48
C PHE A 49 0.81 2.77 18.81
N VAL A 50 1.90 2.05 19.08
CA VAL A 50 2.14 0.70 18.55
C VAL A 50 1.86 -0.31 19.65
N VAL A 51 1.04 -1.31 19.33
CA VAL A 51 0.78 -2.45 20.21
C VAL A 51 1.45 -3.67 19.63
N GLN A 52 2.24 -4.35 20.45
CA GLN A 52 2.94 -5.58 20.06
C GLN A 52 2.57 -6.76 20.96
N ASN A 53 2.60 -7.96 20.38
CA ASN A 53 2.51 -9.18 21.17
C ASN A 53 3.89 -9.59 21.68
N GLY A 54 4.10 -9.57 22.99
CA GLY A 54 5.38 -9.95 23.60
C GLY A 54 5.86 -11.37 23.24
N LYS A 55 4.96 -12.29 22.89
CA LYS A 55 5.30 -13.65 22.45
C LYS A 55 5.54 -13.77 20.93
N LYS A 56 4.95 -12.88 20.13
CA LYS A 56 5.07 -12.87 18.66
C LYS A 56 5.51 -11.48 18.21
N ARG A 57 6.82 -11.26 18.13
CA ARG A 57 7.41 -9.94 17.82
C ARG A 57 6.96 -9.33 16.49
N ASN A 58 6.55 -10.16 15.53
CA ASN A 58 6.05 -9.70 14.23
C ASN A 58 4.54 -9.39 14.25
N ALA A 59 3.83 -9.71 15.34
CA ALA A 59 2.44 -9.35 15.51
C ALA A 59 2.37 -7.97 16.17
N GLN A 60 2.29 -6.94 15.32
CA GLN A 60 2.21 -5.55 15.70
C GLN A 60 0.97 -4.91 15.08
N ALA A 61 0.36 -4.00 15.81
CA ALA A 61 -0.76 -3.18 15.37
C ALA A 61 -0.48 -1.73 15.76
N VAL A 62 -1.18 -0.81 15.11
CA VAL A 62 -1.09 0.61 15.38
C VAL A 62 -2.46 1.13 15.79
N ILE A 63 -2.50 2.00 16.80
CA ILE A 63 -3.67 2.74 17.24
C ILE A 63 -3.42 4.21 16.94
N VAL A 64 -4.28 4.78 16.10
CA VAL A 64 -4.25 6.20 15.68
C VAL A 64 -5.62 6.81 15.89
N ASP A 65 -5.67 8.14 15.92
CA ASP A 65 -6.93 8.89 15.87
C ASP A 65 -7.71 8.53 14.60
N LEU A 66 -9.04 8.40 14.75
CA LEU A 66 -9.93 8.02 13.66
C LEU A 66 -9.99 9.10 12.56
N GLU A 67 -10.03 10.38 12.92
CA GLU A 67 -10.10 11.46 11.94
C GLU A 67 -8.78 11.59 11.20
N TYR A 68 -7.65 11.49 11.91
CA TYR A 68 -6.33 11.44 11.28
C TYR A 68 -6.20 10.24 10.32
N PHE A 69 -6.72 9.06 10.71
CA PHE A 69 -6.71 7.90 9.84
C PHE A 69 -7.57 8.08 8.57
N LYS A 70 -8.72 8.75 8.68
CA LYS A 70 -9.55 9.08 7.51
C LYS A 70 -8.80 10.02 6.56
N GLU A 71 -8.13 11.05 7.07
CA GLU A 71 -7.31 11.95 6.25
C GLU A 71 -6.22 11.19 5.49
N LEU A 72 -5.50 10.29 6.17
CA LEU A 72 -4.50 9.43 5.53
C LEU A 72 -5.11 8.53 4.45
N LEU A 73 -6.31 8.00 4.69
CA LEU A 73 -6.99 7.15 3.72
C LEU A 73 -7.40 7.95 2.48
N SER A 74 -7.95 9.15 2.66
CA SER A 74 -8.31 10.03 1.55
C SER A 74 -7.10 10.42 0.69
N ILE A 75 -5.96 10.73 1.31
CA ILE A 75 -4.72 10.99 0.57
C ILE A 75 -4.31 9.77 -0.25
N LYS A 76 -4.41 8.57 0.32
CA LYS A 76 -4.09 7.34 -0.40
C LYS A 76 -5.00 7.15 -1.62
N GLU A 77 -6.31 7.36 -1.44
CA GLU A 77 -7.30 7.25 -2.52
C GLU A 77 -7.02 8.25 -3.66
N GLU A 78 -6.72 9.51 -3.33
CA GLU A 78 -6.37 10.54 -4.33
C GLU A 78 -5.10 10.18 -5.10
N VAL A 79 -4.09 9.63 -4.41
CA VAL A 79 -2.85 9.19 -5.06
C VAL A 79 -3.10 8.00 -5.98
N GLU A 80 -3.87 7.00 -5.54
CA GLU A 80 -4.25 5.85 -6.38
C GLU A 80 -5.02 6.32 -7.62
N GLN A 81 -5.97 7.24 -7.47
CA GLN A 81 -6.71 7.82 -8.59
C GLN A 81 -5.81 8.59 -9.56
N ALA A 82 -4.83 9.33 -9.06
CA ALA A 82 -3.87 10.04 -9.91
C ALA A 82 -3.02 9.07 -10.75
N PHE A 83 -2.61 7.93 -10.16
CA PHE A 83 -1.89 6.89 -10.90
C PHE A 83 -2.77 6.24 -11.97
N ASP A 84 -4.02 5.94 -11.65
CA ASP A 84 -4.97 5.37 -12.62
C ASP A 84 -5.20 6.32 -13.79
N GLN A 85 -5.29 7.62 -13.52
CA GLN A 85 -5.44 8.63 -14.57
C GLN A 85 -4.20 8.71 -15.47
N VAL A 86 -3.00 8.67 -14.89
CA VAL A 86 -1.75 8.64 -15.67
C VAL A 86 -1.67 7.38 -16.54
N LEU A 87 -2.04 6.22 -16.00
CA LEU A 87 -2.09 4.97 -16.75
C LEU A 87 -3.09 5.04 -17.90
N PHE A 88 -4.28 5.59 -17.64
CA PHE A 88 -5.32 5.77 -18.65
C PHE A 88 -4.88 6.73 -19.77
N GLU A 89 -4.21 7.83 -19.43
CA GLU A 89 -3.67 8.78 -20.42
C GLU A 89 -2.59 8.12 -21.27
N GLU A 90 -1.69 7.34 -20.67
CA GLU A 90 -0.64 6.61 -21.38
C GLU A 90 -1.24 5.53 -22.31
N ALA A 91 -2.23 4.78 -21.85
CA ALA A 91 -2.95 3.81 -22.67
C ALA A 91 -3.71 4.50 -23.82
N SER A 92 -4.37 5.62 -23.55
CA SER A 92 -5.11 6.40 -24.57
C SER A 92 -4.19 7.01 -25.63
N LYS A 93 -2.97 7.42 -25.24
CA LYS A 93 -1.94 7.86 -26.21
C LYS A 93 -1.50 6.72 -27.13
N ARG A 94 -1.47 5.48 -26.64
CA ARG A 94 -1.15 4.28 -27.44
C ARG A 94 -2.28 3.90 -28.39
N VAL A 95 -3.55 4.06 -27.99
CA VAL A 95 -4.71 3.78 -28.86
C VAL A 95 -4.68 4.65 -30.13
N ASN A 96 -4.23 5.90 -30.01
CA ASN A 96 -4.12 6.83 -31.14
C ASN A 96 -2.76 6.77 -31.86
N HIS A 97 -1.89 5.81 -31.52
CA HIS A 97 -0.65 5.57 -32.24
C HIS A 97 -0.84 4.37 -33.16
N GLU A 98 -0.56 4.54 -34.45
CA GLU A 98 -0.45 3.40 -35.38
C GLU A 98 0.64 2.47 -34.85
N ALA A 99 0.32 1.19 -34.66
CA ALA A 99 1.29 0.22 -34.22
C ALA A 99 2.40 0.11 -35.29
N ASN A 100 3.66 0.30 -34.89
CA ASN A 100 4.80 0.24 -35.81
C ASN A 100 5.15 -1.20 -36.25
N LEU A 101 4.50 -2.21 -35.67
CA LEU A 101 4.70 -3.63 -35.95
C LEU A 101 3.34 -4.27 -36.22
N GLY A 102 3.28 -5.10 -37.25
CA GLY A 102 2.09 -5.91 -37.56
C GLY A 102 1.91 -7.03 -36.54
N LEU A 103 0.69 -7.53 -36.36
CA LEU A 103 0.42 -8.67 -35.46
C LEU A 103 1.29 -9.90 -35.81
N SER A 104 1.54 -10.12 -37.11
CA SER A 104 2.42 -11.17 -37.63
C SER A 104 3.91 -10.99 -37.30
N GLU A 105 4.34 -9.82 -36.83
CA GLU A 105 5.72 -9.53 -36.46
C GLU A 105 5.94 -9.61 -34.93
N VAL A 106 4.85 -9.62 -34.14
CA VAL A 106 4.88 -9.69 -32.68
C VAL A 106 4.70 -11.14 -32.19
N PHE A 107 3.96 -11.95 -32.95
CA PHE A 107 3.79 -13.37 -32.70
C PHE A 107 4.70 -14.16 -33.65
N ASP A 108 5.63 -14.95 -33.10
CA ASP A 108 6.32 -15.98 -33.89
C ASP A 108 5.30 -17.10 -34.20
N GLU A 109 5.34 -17.68 -35.40
CA GLU A 109 4.42 -18.72 -35.91
C GLU A 109 4.26 -19.94 -34.96
N GLU A 110 5.14 -20.08 -33.97
CA GLU A 110 5.12 -21.17 -32.98
C GLU A 110 4.30 -20.86 -31.71
N ASP A 111 3.99 -19.59 -31.41
CA ASP A 111 3.36 -19.19 -30.14
C ASP A 111 1.83 -19.07 -30.22
N ILE A 112 1.27 -18.68 -31.38
CA ILE A 112 -0.19 -18.53 -31.60
C ILE A 112 -0.54 -18.91 -33.04
N ASP A 113 -1.52 -19.82 -33.21
CA ASP A 113 -2.11 -20.17 -34.52
C ASP A 113 -3.06 -19.06 -34.99
N VAL A 114 -2.51 -18.08 -35.70
CA VAL A 114 -3.23 -16.90 -36.20
C VAL A 114 -4.30 -17.29 -37.21
N ASP A 115 -4.07 -18.35 -38.00
CA ASP A 115 -5.03 -18.84 -38.98
C ASP A 115 -6.29 -19.38 -38.29
N SER A 116 -6.13 -20.13 -37.19
CA SER A 116 -7.25 -20.61 -36.38
C SER A 116 -8.07 -19.47 -35.75
N LEU A 117 -7.43 -18.35 -35.39
CA LEU A 117 -8.11 -17.18 -34.82
C LEU A 117 -8.91 -16.40 -35.87
N LEU A 118 -8.41 -16.33 -37.11
CA LEU A 118 -9.11 -15.69 -38.22
C LEU A 118 -10.33 -16.50 -38.67
N GLU A 119 -10.22 -17.82 -38.74
CA GLU A 119 -11.36 -18.70 -39.04
C GLU A 119 -12.49 -18.55 -38.01
N GLN A 120 -12.15 -18.43 -36.72
CA GLN A 120 -13.15 -18.23 -35.65
C GLN A 120 -13.88 -16.88 -35.73
N LEU A 121 -13.26 -15.85 -36.31
CA LEU A 121 -13.89 -14.55 -36.51
C LEU A 121 -14.80 -14.52 -37.73
N GLU A 122 -14.48 -15.28 -38.78
CA GLU A 122 -15.33 -15.43 -39.97
C GLU A 122 -16.54 -16.34 -39.72
N GLU A 123 -16.46 -17.26 -38.75
CA GLU A 123 -17.59 -18.14 -38.37
C GLU A 123 -18.65 -17.46 -37.46
N GLU A 124 -18.39 -16.26 -36.92
CA GLU A 124 -19.33 -15.51 -36.07
C GLU A 124 -20.20 -14.44 -36.80
N GLU A 125 -20.15 -14.36 -38.14
CA GLU A 125 -21.16 -13.64 -38.98
C GLU A 125 -22.30 -14.56 -39.48
#